data_AF-A0A4Q3XWY9-F1
#
_entry.id   AF-A0A4Q3XWY9-F1
#
_cell.length_a   1.000
_cell.length_b   1.000
_cell.length_c   1.000
_cell.angle_alpha   90.00
_cell.angle_beta   90.00
_cell.angle_gamma   90.00
#
_symmetry.space_group_name_H-M   'P 1'
#
loop_
_entity.id
_entity.type
_entity.pdbx_description
1 polymer ?
#
loop_
_entity_poly.entity_id
_entity_poly.type
_entity_poly.pdbx_seq_one_letter_code
_entity_poly.pdbx_strand_id
1 'polypeptide(L)'
;MGRQRAKEAPLDIPLAKYNAKRDFSGTAEPQGKVARGQAKDALRFVIQKHWASRLHYDFRLELDGVMVSWAVPKGPSYDPSIKQMAIHVEDHPISYNTFEGEIPKGHYGAGTVIIWDQGSWTPVGDPRDGLAKGKLVFHLHGQKLAGLWELVRISKLGEKKQDQWILFKKKGDAWARPLAEYDVITALPDSVVEEPLGLIEEREPRVLAAPAQTAGPDLSHAKKAAMPVKLEPQLATLTAAAPIGGDWLIENKFDGYRMLVRIVGGNVRLITRNGNDWTAKLRPLADELQHIGITDGWLDGEICVLNEHGVPDFNRLQNAIDNARTKDIAIFLFDVPFLGDTDLRDVPLRSRRSVLKSLLEGHASERVRFSEELPTSANEVLAAACQLGLEGVMIKKADSPYVSRRADTWLKLKCQRRQEFVVIGFTDRVNAKGDVGALLLGYYDAGKLRYAGSVGTGWGAAQGGELYD
;
A
#
# COMPACT_ATOMS: atom_id res chain seq x y z
N MET A 1 60.87 -24.76 -9.50
CA MET A 1 59.58 -24.04 -9.63
C MET A 1 58.47 -24.86 -8.96
N GLY A 2 58.27 -24.68 -7.65
CA GLY A 2 57.14 -25.29 -6.93
C GLY A 2 56.07 -24.22 -6.71
N ARG A 3 54.95 -24.29 -7.43
CA ARG A 3 53.80 -23.40 -7.21
C ARG A 3 53.18 -23.75 -5.86
N GLN A 4 53.26 -22.83 -4.90
CA GLN A 4 52.45 -22.84 -3.69
C GLN A 4 50.98 -22.88 -4.10
N ARG A 5 50.26 -23.93 -3.67
CA ARG A 5 48.79 -23.91 -3.65
C ARG A 5 48.37 -22.84 -2.65
N ALA A 6 47.63 -21.85 -3.12
CA ALA A 6 46.91 -20.93 -2.25
C ALA A 6 45.98 -21.76 -1.35
N LYS A 7 46.02 -21.51 -0.04
CA LYS A 7 45.06 -22.05 0.91
C LYS A 7 43.68 -21.49 0.56
N GLU A 8 42.74 -22.36 0.20
CA GLU A 8 41.32 -22.04 0.19
C GLU A 8 40.90 -21.57 1.58
N ALA A 9 40.14 -20.47 1.64
CA ALA A 9 39.51 -20.00 2.87
C ALA A 9 38.47 -21.04 3.36
N PRO A 10 38.27 -21.25 4.67
CA PRO A 10 37.31 -22.23 5.14
C PRO A 10 35.90 -21.83 4.72
N LEU A 11 35.15 -22.78 4.16
CA LEU A 11 33.70 -22.71 3.97
C LEU A 11 33.04 -22.32 5.30
N ASP A 12 32.18 -21.30 5.29
CA ASP A 12 31.43 -20.83 6.46
C ASP A 12 30.50 -21.96 6.93
N ILE A 13 30.89 -22.71 7.96
CA ILE A 13 30.13 -23.88 8.44
C ILE A 13 28.90 -23.38 9.20
N PRO A 14 27.66 -23.67 8.75
CA PRO A 14 26.46 -23.25 9.47
C PRO A 14 26.47 -23.75 10.92
N LEU A 15 25.97 -22.92 11.86
CA LEU A 15 25.93 -23.18 13.31
C LEU A 15 27.30 -23.24 14.03
N ALA A 16 28.45 -23.03 13.38
CA ALA A 16 29.75 -23.06 14.05
C ALA A 16 29.86 -22.01 15.16
N LYS A 17 29.40 -20.78 14.91
CA LYS A 17 29.35 -19.71 15.92
C LYS A 17 28.39 -20.03 17.08
N TYR A 18 27.28 -20.71 16.78
CA TYR A 18 26.33 -21.16 17.81
C TYR A 18 27.00 -22.14 18.76
N ASN A 19 27.56 -23.23 18.21
CA ASN A 19 28.22 -24.27 18.98
C ASN A 19 29.42 -23.75 19.78
N ALA A 20 30.20 -22.80 19.24
CA ALA A 20 31.36 -22.23 19.92
C ALA A 20 31.00 -21.34 21.12
N LYS A 21 29.79 -20.79 21.16
CA LYS A 21 29.34 -19.86 22.22
C LYS A 21 28.66 -20.56 23.40
N ARG A 22 28.34 -21.86 23.32
CA ARG A 22 27.59 -22.59 24.36
C ARG A 22 28.43 -23.68 25.01
N ASP A 23 28.19 -23.87 26.30
CA ASP A 23 28.65 -25.04 27.05
C ASP A 23 27.45 -25.93 27.37
N PHE A 24 27.24 -26.95 26.53
CA PHE A 24 26.11 -27.89 26.62
C PHE A 24 26.17 -28.83 27.82
N SER A 25 27.26 -28.82 28.60
CA SER A 25 27.32 -29.60 29.85
C SER A 25 26.58 -28.92 31.00
N GLY A 26 26.36 -27.61 30.92
CA GLY A 26 25.71 -26.81 31.96
C GLY A 26 24.42 -26.10 31.53
N THR A 27 23.99 -26.22 30.27
CA THR A 27 22.70 -25.69 29.79
C THR A 27 21.83 -26.79 29.21
N ALA A 28 20.50 -26.64 29.32
CA ALA A 28 19.53 -27.54 28.68
C ALA A 28 19.32 -27.23 27.18
N GLU A 29 20.04 -26.24 26.63
CA GLU A 29 20.00 -25.93 25.21
C GLU A 29 20.54 -27.08 24.33
N PRO A 30 19.94 -27.34 23.15
CA PRO A 30 20.38 -28.41 22.27
C PRO A 30 21.66 -28.09 21.52
N GLN A 31 22.52 -29.10 21.32
CA GLN A 31 23.70 -28.98 20.47
C GLN A 31 23.32 -28.70 18.99
N GLY A 32 24.03 -27.78 18.34
CA GLY A 32 23.74 -27.34 16.98
C GLY A 32 24.06 -28.39 15.92
N LYS A 33 23.02 -28.90 15.25
CA LYS A 33 23.10 -29.74 14.05
C LYS A 33 22.23 -29.14 12.95
N VAL A 34 22.75 -29.05 11.73
CA VAL A 34 21.97 -28.63 10.56
C VAL A 34 20.97 -29.74 10.24
N ALA A 35 19.69 -29.38 10.14
CA ALA A 35 18.64 -30.34 9.83
C ALA A 35 18.69 -30.72 8.33
N ARG A 36 18.45 -32.00 8.02
CA ARG A 36 18.23 -32.46 6.64
C ARG A 36 16.74 -32.35 6.33
N GLY A 37 16.29 -31.19 5.86
CA GLY A 37 14.90 -30.98 5.44
C GLY A 37 14.63 -31.48 4.02
N GLN A 38 13.46 -32.11 3.79
CA GLN A 38 12.92 -32.29 2.45
C GLN A 38 12.21 -31.00 2.04
N ALA A 39 12.36 -30.56 0.78
CA ALA A 39 11.80 -29.30 0.27
C ALA A 39 10.25 -29.23 0.21
N LYS A 40 9.53 -30.15 0.85
CA LYS A 40 8.06 -30.28 0.80
C LYS A 40 7.33 -29.83 2.06
N ASP A 41 8.02 -29.57 3.17
CA ASP A 41 7.39 -29.11 4.41
C ASP A 41 7.32 -27.58 4.45
N ALA A 42 6.26 -27.04 5.08
CA ALA A 42 6.13 -25.59 5.30
C ALA A 42 7.24 -25.07 6.22
N LEU A 43 7.91 -23.98 5.82
CA LEU A 43 8.98 -23.37 6.61
C LEU A 43 8.44 -22.87 7.95
N ARG A 44 9.16 -23.12 9.04
CA ARG A 44 8.72 -22.76 10.40
C ARG A 44 9.32 -21.45 10.88
N PHE A 45 8.60 -20.77 11.77
CA PHE A 45 9.15 -19.69 12.55
C PHE A 45 8.90 -19.92 14.02
N VAL A 46 9.77 -19.34 14.85
CA VAL A 46 9.59 -19.28 16.31
C VAL A 46 10.01 -17.90 16.80
N ILE A 47 9.28 -17.39 17.78
CA ILE A 47 9.64 -16.17 18.51
C ILE A 47 9.76 -16.53 19.97
N GLN A 48 10.96 -16.39 20.51
CA GLN A 48 11.21 -16.65 21.93
C GLN A 48 11.30 -15.33 22.69
N LYS A 49 10.56 -15.21 23.80
CA LYS A 49 10.70 -14.08 24.72
C LYS A 49 11.75 -14.43 25.75
N HIS A 50 12.77 -13.60 25.83
CA HIS A 50 14.00 -13.91 26.55
C HIS A 50 14.33 -12.81 27.57
N TRP A 51 14.24 -13.17 28.85
CA TRP A 51 14.65 -12.35 29.99
C TRP A 51 16.14 -12.54 30.30
N ALA A 52 17.00 -12.14 29.36
CA ALA A 52 18.44 -12.09 29.58
C ALA A 52 18.81 -10.84 30.42
N SER A 53 20.00 -10.28 30.20
CA SER A 53 20.37 -8.96 30.76
C SER A 53 19.35 -7.85 30.46
N ARG A 54 18.64 -7.96 29.34
CA ARG A 54 17.48 -7.14 28.98
C ARG A 54 16.44 -8.04 28.32
N LEU A 55 15.17 -7.74 28.56
CA LEU A 55 14.07 -8.37 27.85
C LEU A 55 14.19 -8.08 26.34
N HIS A 56 14.09 -9.12 25.52
CA HIS A 56 14.01 -9.04 24.08
C HIS A 56 13.24 -10.24 23.53
N TYR A 57 12.92 -10.17 22.23
CA TYR A 57 12.26 -11.24 21.49
C TYR A 57 13.20 -11.75 20.42
N ASP A 58 13.61 -13.00 20.53
CA ASP A 58 14.40 -13.68 19.52
C ASP A 58 13.48 -14.15 18.39
N PHE A 59 13.48 -13.42 17.28
CA PHE A 59 12.71 -13.69 16.08
C PHE A 59 13.50 -14.59 15.12
N ARG A 60 12.93 -15.74 14.74
CA ARG A 60 13.68 -16.75 13.98
C ARG A 60 12.87 -17.33 12.83
N LEU A 61 13.48 -17.42 11.65
CA LEU A 61 12.90 -18.01 10.44
C LEU A 61 13.72 -19.22 10.01
N GLU A 62 13.07 -20.36 9.78
CA GLU A 62 13.71 -21.55 9.22
C GLU A 62 14.11 -21.31 7.77
N LEU A 63 15.39 -21.51 7.44
CA LEU A 63 15.91 -21.50 6.08
C LEU A 63 17.15 -22.38 5.99
N ASP A 64 17.26 -23.19 4.93
CA ASP A 64 18.44 -24.02 4.64
C ASP A 64 18.91 -24.90 5.82
N GLY A 65 17.96 -25.42 6.60
CA GLY A 65 18.22 -26.37 7.70
C GLY A 65 18.67 -25.72 9.01
N VAL A 66 18.61 -24.38 9.11
CA VAL A 66 18.91 -23.60 10.32
C VAL A 66 17.82 -22.55 10.58
N MET A 67 17.90 -21.89 11.73
CA MET A 67 17.06 -20.77 12.11
C MET A 67 17.82 -19.46 11.96
N VAL A 68 17.54 -18.71 10.91
CA VAL A 68 18.08 -17.35 10.71
C VAL A 68 17.45 -16.43 11.74
N SER A 69 18.26 -15.69 12.49
CA SER A 69 17.87 -15.22 13.83
C SER A 69 18.16 -13.75 14.10
N TRP A 70 17.20 -13.05 14.71
CA TRP A 70 17.32 -11.66 15.13
C TRP A 70 16.84 -11.44 16.56
N ALA A 71 17.59 -10.68 17.35
CA ALA A 71 17.12 -10.16 18.62
C ALA A 71 16.34 -8.85 18.39
N VAL A 72 15.07 -8.81 18.82
CA VAL A 72 14.15 -7.66 18.68
C VAL A 72 13.81 -7.11 20.07
N PRO A 73 14.51 -6.06 20.57
CA PRO A 73 14.41 -5.63 21.97
C PRO A 73 13.00 -5.23 22.42
N LYS A 74 12.22 -4.60 21.54
CA LYS A 74 10.86 -4.15 21.83
C LYS A 74 9.78 -5.11 21.32
N GLY A 75 10.17 -6.26 20.77
CA GLY A 75 9.27 -7.22 20.16
C GLY A 75 8.61 -6.77 18.85
N PRO A 76 7.86 -7.65 18.18
CA PRO A 76 7.05 -7.33 17.01
C PRO A 76 5.87 -6.40 17.37
N SER A 77 5.37 -5.65 16.39
CA SER A 77 4.16 -4.82 16.54
C SER A 77 3.29 -4.92 15.29
N TYR A 78 1.97 -5.01 15.49
CA TYR A 78 1.00 -4.95 14.40
C TYR A 78 0.82 -3.53 13.82
N ASP A 79 1.38 -2.52 14.46
CA ASP A 79 1.31 -1.15 13.96
C ASP A 79 2.34 -0.95 12.84
N PRO A 80 1.91 -0.71 11.59
CA PRO A 80 2.82 -0.61 10.46
C PRO A 80 3.65 0.69 10.46
N SER A 81 3.30 1.65 11.30
CA SER A 81 4.09 2.87 11.55
C SER A 81 5.28 2.60 12.49
N ILE A 82 5.24 1.54 13.30
CA ILE A 82 6.29 1.19 14.24
C ILE A 82 7.37 0.34 13.54
N LYS A 83 8.61 0.84 13.60
CA LYS A 83 9.80 0.21 13.02
C LYS A 83 10.63 -0.38 14.15
N GLN A 84 10.59 -1.70 14.31
CA GLN A 84 11.28 -2.38 15.40
C GLN A 84 12.71 -2.73 14.99
N MET A 85 13.68 -2.25 15.78
CA MET A 85 15.07 -2.65 15.59
C MET A 85 15.21 -4.16 15.79
N ALA A 86 15.87 -4.81 14.85
CA ALA A 86 16.15 -6.23 14.84
C ALA A 86 17.66 -6.43 14.63
N ILE A 87 18.35 -7.04 15.58
CA ILE A 87 19.80 -7.25 15.52
C ILE A 87 20.05 -8.67 15.07
N HIS A 88 20.66 -8.86 13.89
CA HIS A 88 20.97 -10.19 13.38
C HIS A 88 22.05 -10.85 14.26
N VAL A 89 21.74 -12.03 14.78
CA VAL A 89 22.60 -12.83 15.65
C VAL A 89 22.98 -14.13 14.95
N GLU A 90 23.79 -14.98 15.59
CA GLU A 90 24.12 -16.29 15.00
C GLU A 90 22.88 -17.14 14.73
N ASP A 91 22.92 -17.94 13.67
CA ASP A 91 21.87 -18.91 13.36
C ASP A 91 21.76 -19.95 14.47
N HIS A 92 20.55 -20.44 14.71
CA HIS A 92 20.26 -21.46 15.72
C HIS A 92 19.85 -22.77 15.07
N PRO A 93 20.06 -23.93 15.72
CA PRO A 93 19.57 -25.20 15.19
C PRO A 93 18.05 -25.25 15.24
N ILE A 94 17.41 -25.94 14.29
CA ILE A 94 15.96 -26.15 14.28
C ILE A 94 15.47 -26.84 15.57
N SER A 95 16.29 -27.70 16.17
CA SER A 95 15.98 -28.31 17.47
C SER A 95 15.82 -27.31 18.61
N TYR A 96 16.30 -26.08 18.46
CA TYR A 96 16.11 -25.00 19.43
C TYR A 96 14.68 -24.47 19.47
N ASN A 97 13.87 -24.74 18.44
CA ASN A 97 12.51 -24.21 18.31
C ASN A 97 11.56 -24.69 19.42
N THR A 98 11.91 -25.77 20.12
CA THR A 98 11.10 -26.34 21.21
C THR A 98 11.65 -26.02 22.60
N PHE A 99 12.68 -25.16 22.70
CA PHE A 99 13.29 -24.84 23.98
C PHE A 99 12.52 -23.74 24.73
N GLU A 100 12.07 -24.09 25.94
CA GLU A 100 11.65 -23.19 27.01
C GLU A 100 12.36 -23.59 28.30
N GLY A 101 12.73 -22.62 29.13
CA GLY A 101 13.40 -22.89 30.41
C GLY A 101 14.35 -21.80 30.87
N GLU A 102 15.11 -22.11 31.92
CA GLU A 102 16.13 -21.22 32.49
C GLU A 102 17.51 -21.59 31.96
N ILE A 103 18.20 -20.62 31.35
CA ILE A 103 19.61 -20.71 30.99
C ILE A 103 20.43 -20.25 32.21
N PRO A 104 21.25 -21.11 32.84
CA PRO A 104 21.89 -20.78 34.12
C PRO A 104 22.85 -19.58 34.03
N LYS A 105 22.99 -18.87 35.16
CA LYS A 105 23.94 -17.75 35.28
C LYS A 105 25.36 -18.19 34.91
N GLY A 106 26.06 -17.35 34.15
CA GLY A 106 27.41 -17.64 33.66
C GLY A 106 27.45 -18.27 32.26
N HIS A 107 26.32 -18.78 31.77
CA HIS A 107 26.19 -19.23 30.39
C HIS A 107 25.84 -18.06 29.45
N TYR A 108 26.19 -18.20 28.17
CA TYR A 108 25.87 -17.21 27.15
C TYR A 108 24.35 -17.15 26.95
N GLY A 109 23.76 -15.96 27.13
CA GLY A 109 22.31 -15.82 27.10
C GLY A 109 21.62 -16.28 28.38
N ALA A 110 22.28 -16.26 29.53
CA ALA A 110 21.64 -16.56 30.82
C ALA A 110 20.35 -15.74 31.03
N GLY A 111 19.30 -16.42 31.47
CA GLY A 111 17.96 -15.85 31.57
C GLY A 111 16.86 -16.89 31.37
N THR A 112 15.61 -16.47 31.58
CA THR A 112 14.43 -17.30 31.28
C THR A 112 14.03 -17.12 29.83
N VAL A 113 13.66 -18.21 29.17
CA VAL A 113 13.20 -18.24 27.77
C VAL A 113 11.85 -18.95 27.71
N ILE A 114 10.89 -18.32 27.02
CA ILE A 114 9.63 -18.97 26.61
C ILE A 114 9.45 -18.83 25.10
N ILE A 115 8.68 -19.73 24.50
CA ILE A 115 8.18 -19.66 23.12
C ILE A 115 6.94 -18.77 23.17
N TRP A 116 7.14 -17.51 22.79
CA TRP A 116 6.09 -16.50 22.80
C TRP A 116 5.17 -16.61 21.58
N ASP A 117 5.68 -17.03 20.42
CA ASP A 117 4.87 -17.37 19.25
C ASP A 117 5.56 -18.44 18.40
N GLN A 118 4.78 -19.23 17.68
CA GLN A 118 5.29 -20.23 16.75
C GLN A 118 4.28 -20.50 15.63
N GLY A 119 4.78 -20.96 14.49
CA GLY A 119 3.94 -21.33 13.37
C GLY A 119 4.74 -21.56 12.09
N SER A 120 4.09 -21.37 10.94
CA SER A 120 4.74 -21.41 9.63
C SER A 120 4.91 -20.01 9.04
N TRP A 121 5.82 -19.87 8.09
CA TRP A 121 6.01 -18.64 7.34
C TRP A 121 6.15 -18.93 5.85
N THR A 122 5.73 -17.97 5.03
CA THR A 122 5.80 -18.06 3.57
C THR A 122 6.58 -16.87 3.02
N PRO A 123 7.74 -17.07 2.35
CA PRO A 123 8.48 -15.98 1.75
C PRO A 123 7.71 -15.37 0.56
N VAL A 124 7.87 -14.07 0.35
CA VAL A 124 7.49 -13.38 -0.89
C VAL A 124 8.74 -13.25 -1.76
N GLY A 125 8.82 -14.07 -2.81
CA GLY A 125 10.02 -14.22 -3.64
C GLY A 125 11.01 -15.23 -3.06
N ASP A 126 12.26 -15.23 -3.54
CA ASP A 126 13.31 -16.10 -3.01
C ASP A 126 13.91 -15.50 -1.71
N PRO A 127 13.79 -16.19 -0.56
CA PRO A 127 14.31 -15.68 0.70
C PRO A 127 15.84 -15.57 0.75
N ARG A 128 16.58 -16.36 -0.04
CA ARG A 128 18.06 -16.31 -0.10
C ARG A 128 18.51 -15.00 -0.72
N ASP A 129 17.88 -14.65 -1.84
CA ASP A 129 18.05 -13.36 -2.51
C ASP A 129 17.69 -12.20 -1.59
N GLY A 130 16.56 -12.33 -0.86
CA GLY A 130 16.11 -11.32 0.07
C GLY A 130 17.11 -11.05 1.20
N LEU A 131 17.65 -12.11 1.81
CA LEU A 131 18.68 -12.00 2.85
C LEU A 131 19.97 -11.36 2.33
N ALA A 132 20.43 -11.79 1.14
CA ALA A 132 21.62 -11.24 0.50
C ALA A 132 21.47 -9.76 0.17
N LYS A 133 20.30 -9.36 -0.36
CA LYS A 133 19.97 -7.96 -0.70
C LYS A 133 19.59 -7.12 0.52
N GLY A 134 19.42 -7.73 1.69
CA GLY A 134 19.02 -7.02 2.91
C GLY A 134 17.56 -6.60 2.94
N LYS A 135 16.68 -7.32 2.24
CA LYS A 135 15.23 -7.07 2.21
C LYS A 135 14.48 -8.39 2.10
N LEU A 136 13.85 -8.80 3.19
CA LEU A 136 13.04 -10.02 3.25
C LEU A 136 11.58 -9.64 3.52
N VAL A 137 10.68 -10.10 2.65
CA VAL A 137 9.22 -9.89 2.78
C VAL A 137 8.58 -11.26 2.92
N PHE A 138 7.67 -11.43 3.88
CA PHE A 138 7.12 -12.75 4.20
C PHE A 138 5.78 -12.68 4.94
N HIS A 139 4.98 -13.73 4.83
CA HIS A 139 3.79 -13.95 5.64
C HIS A 139 4.14 -14.80 6.86
N LEU A 140 3.57 -14.46 8.02
CA LEU A 140 3.55 -15.30 9.21
C LEU A 140 2.17 -15.94 9.36
N HIS A 141 2.15 -17.19 9.79
CA HIS A 141 0.96 -17.97 10.13
C HIS A 141 1.16 -18.54 11.53
N GLY A 142 1.01 -17.67 12.53
CA GLY A 142 1.31 -17.92 13.93
C GLY A 142 0.09 -18.05 14.82
N GLN A 143 0.36 -18.34 16.09
CA GLN A 143 -0.66 -18.31 17.14
C GLN A 143 -0.93 -16.87 17.60
N LYS A 144 0.06 -15.97 17.54
CA LYS A 144 -0.10 -14.55 17.91
C LYS A 144 0.11 -13.58 16.77
N LEU A 145 1.01 -13.89 15.83
CA LEU A 145 1.30 -13.07 14.67
C LEU A 145 0.76 -13.69 13.39
N ALA A 146 0.21 -12.85 12.51
CA ALA A 146 -0.26 -13.26 11.20
C ALA A 146 -0.04 -12.18 10.13
N GLY A 147 -0.23 -12.56 8.87
CA GLY A 147 -0.18 -11.69 7.70
C GLY A 147 1.24 -11.29 7.28
N LEU A 148 1.35 -10.23 6.49
CA LEU A 148 2.56 -9.80 5.80
C LEU A 148 3.47 -8.89 6.67
N TRP A 149 4.77 -9.20 6.67
CA TRP A 149 5.84 -8.54 7.41
C TRP A 149 7.05 -8.28 6.52
N GLU A 150 7.94 -7.41 6.98
CA GLU A 150 9.17 -7.09 6.26
C GLU A 150 10.34 -6.84 7.22
N LEU A 151 11.50 -7.38 6.84
CA LEU A 151 12.81 -7.17 7.44
C LEU A 151 13.69 -6.43 6.44
N VAL A 152 14.20 -5.26 6.82
CA VAL A 152 15.14 -4.46 6.00
C VAL A 152 16.43 -4.21 6.75
N ARG A 153 17.57 -4.58 6.14
CA ARG A 153 18.91 -4.31 6.64
C ARG A 153 19.22 -2.83 6.48
N ILE A 154 19.67 -2.19 7.55
CA ILE A 154 20.03 -0.76 7.57
C ILE A 154 21.54 -0.53 7.74
N SER A 155 22.29 -1.53 8.21
CA SER A 155 23.75 -1.47 8.26
C SER A 155 24.37 -1.77 6.89
N LYS A 156 25.47 -1.09 6.55
CA LYS A 156 26.24 -1.39 5.34
C LYS A 156 26.98 -2.73 5.49
N LEU A 157 27.02 -3.50 4.41
CA LEU A 157 27.70 -4.79 4.35
C LEU A 157 29.20 -4.60 4.67
N GLY A 158 29.71 -5.27 5.71
CA GLY A 158 31.14 -5.23 6.10
C GLY A 158 31.53 -4.17 7.14
N GLU A 159 30.60 -3.41 7.71
CA GLU A 159 30.90 -2.56 8.88
C GLU A 159 31.13 -3.41 10.15
N LYS A 160 32.04 -2.97 11.03
CA LYS A 160 32.34 -3.63 12.33
C LYS A 160 31.17 -3.59 13.35
N LYS A 161 30.08 -2.88 13.03
CA LYS A 161 28.88 -2.82 13.88
C LYS A 161 28.02 -4.06 13.66
N GLN A 162 27.22 -4.41 14.67
CA GLN A 162 26.24 -5.50 14.57
C GLN A 162 25.34 -5.30 13.34
N ASP A 163 25.05 -6.39 12.63
CA ASP A 163 24.22 -6.39 11.42
C ASP A 163 22.77 -6.02 11.81
N GLN A 164 22.42 -4.76 11.59
CA GLN A 164 21.19 -4.14 12.05
C GLN A 164 20.13 -4.17 10.96
N TRP A 165 18.94 -4.59 11.37
CA TRP A 165 17.75 -4.71 10.56
C TRP A 165 16.59 -3.97 11.24
N ILE A 166 15.53 -3.75 10.47
CA ILE A 166 14.25 -3.25 10.96
C ILE A 166 13.19 -4.27 10.59
N LEU A 167 12.46 -4.77 11.59
CA LEU A 167 11.24 -5.56 11.46
C LEU A 167 10.02 -4.65 11.54
N PHE A 168 9.07 -4.80 10.63
CA PHE A 168 7.80 -4.09 10.72
C PHE A 168 6.66 -4.81 9.99
N LYS A 169 5.43 -4.52 10.45
CA LYS A 169 4.21 -4.94 9.77
C LYS A 169 4.02 -4.17 8.47
N LYS A 170 3.63 -4.84 7.38
CA LYS A 170 3.32 -4.13 6.13
C LYS A 170 2.04 -3.31 6.27
N LYS A 171 2.10 -2.05 5.81
CA LYS A 171 0.91 -1.21 5.64
C LYS A 171 -0.06 -1.91 4.71
N GLY A 172 -1.35 -1.87 5.06
CA GLY A 172 -2.40 -2.46 4.25
C GLY A 172 -2.67 -3.95 4.45
N ASP A 173 -1.89 -4.61 5.30
CA ASP A 173 -2.19 -6.00 5.66
C ASP A 173 -3.42 -6.07 6.57
N ALA A 174 -4.27 -7.10 6.40
CA ALA A 174 -5.51 -7.26 7.16
C ALA A 174 -5.32 -7.37 8.68
N TRP A 175 -4.13 -7.76 9.12
CA TRP A 175 -3.76 -7.84 10.53
C TRP A 175 -3.08 -6.58 11.06
N ALA A 176 -2.82 -5.57 10.23
CA ALA A 176 -2.28 -4.30 10.69
C ALA A 176 -3.27 -3.61 11.64
N ARG A 177 -2.77 -3.18 12.81
CA ARG A 177 -3.56 -2.49 13.84
C ARG A 177 -2.69 -1.43 14.52
N PRO A 178 -3.17 -0.19 14.72
CA PRO A 178 -2.43 0.82 15.47
C PRO A 178 -2.08 0.32 16.88
N LEU A 179 -0.91 0.70 17.39
CA LEU A 179 -0.43 0.28 18.72
C LEU A 179 -1.37 0.76 19.84
N ALA A 180 -1.99 1.91 19.64
CA ALA A 180 -2.98 2.47 20.56
C ALA A 180 -4.26 1.62 20.65
N GLU A 181 -4.57 0.83 19.63
CA GLU A 181 -5.74 -0.07 19.61
C GLU A 181 -5.38 -1.47 20.10
N TYR A 182 -4.21 -1.97 19.71
CA TYR A 182 -3.80 -3.32 20.03
C TYR A 182 -2.28 -3.46 20.11
N ASP A 183 -1.78 -3.64 21.32
CA ASP A 183 -0.42 -4.05 21.59
C ASP A 183 -0.38 -5.56 21.88
N VAL A 184 0.04 -6.35 20.89
CA VAL A 184 0.12 -7.83 20.99
C VAL A 184 1.06 -8.28 22.10
N ILE A 185 2.09 -7.50 22.43
CA ILE A 185 3.08 -7.86 23.43
C ILE A 185 2.47 -7.79 24.84
N THR A 186 1.67 -6.76 25.08
CA THR A 186 0.95 -6.57 26.34
C THR A 186 -0.29 -7.47 26.41
N ALA A 187 -1.01 -7.64 25.30
CA ALA A 187 -2.24 -8.41 25.25
C ALA A 187 -2.01 -9.93 25.40
N LEU A 188 -0.90 -10.45 24.85
CA LEU A 188 -0.61 -11.88 24.83
C LEU A 188 0.84 -12.15 25.30
N PRO A 189 1.16 -11.97 26.60
CA PRO A 189 2.54 -12.00 27.08
C PRO A 189 3.13 -13.41 27.29
N ASP A 190 2.30 -14.44 27.33
CA ASP A 190 2.62 -15.78 27.87
C ASP A 190 3.10 -16.80 26.83
N SER A 191 3.44 -18.02 27.24
CA SER A 191 3.91 -19.07 26.34
C SER A 191 2.76 -19.66 25.51
N VAL A 192 3.01 -19.92 24.22
CA VAL A 192 2.05 -20.63 23.35
C VAL A 192 2.22 -22.16 23.38
N VAL A 193 3.17 -22.66 24.17
CA VAL A 193 3.34 -24.09 24.45
C VAL A 193 2.59 -24.46 25.72
N GLU A 194 2.73 -23.65 26.79
CA GLU A 194 1.96 -23.84 28.03
C GLU A 194 0.48 -23.49 27.84
N GLU A 195 0.18 -22.39 27.12
CA GLU A 195 -1.18 -21.97 26.81
C GLU A 195 -1.38 -21.85 25.28
N PRO A 196 -1.61 -22.97 24.57
CA PRO A 196 -1.84 -22.95 23.14
C PRO A 196 -3.10 -22.14 22.80
N LEU A 197 -2.93 -21.16 21.92
CA LEU A 197 -4.02 -20.35 21.40
C LEU A 197 -4.59 -20.98 20.12
N GLY A 198 -3.81 -21.76 19.38
CA GLY A 198 -4.14 -22.11 17.99
C GLY A 198 -3.92 -20.93 17.04
N LEU A 199 -3.93 -21.20 15.73
CA LEU A 199 -3.59 -20.20 14.73
C LEU A 199 -4.54 -19.01 14.80
N ILE A 200 -3.99 -17.80 14.85
CA ILE A 200 -4.81 -16.59 14.97
C ILE A 200 -5.74 -16.43 13.74
N GLU A 201 -5.30 -16.90 12.57
CA GLU A 201 -6.10 -16.90 11.34
C GLU A 201 -7.33 -17.82 11.41
N GLU A 202 -7.31 -18.85 12.25
CA GLU A 202 -8.45 -19.75 12.48
C GLU A 202 -9.38 -19.18 13.57
N ARG A 203 -8.80 -18.63 14.65
CA ARG A 203 -9.56 -18.05 15.78
C ARG A 203 -10.28 -16.76 15.43
N GLU A 204 -9.58 -15.90 14.70
CA GLU A 204 -10.05 -14.62 14.21
C GLU A 204 -9.92 -14.65 12.69
N PRO A 205 -10.84 -15.31 11.97
CA PRO A 205 -10.83 -15.30 10.52
C PRO A 205 -11.09 -13.87 10.05
N ARG A 206 -9.99 -13.12 9.90
CA ARG A 206 -10.01 -11.91 9.12
C ARG A 206 -10.19 -12.39 7.72
N VAL A 207 -11.28 -11.96 7.10
CA VAL A 207 -11.33 -11.93 5.64
C VAL A 207 -10.19 -11.01 5.24
N LEU A 208 -8.99 -11.59 5.11
CA LEU A 208 -8.01 -11.11 4.17
C LEU A 208 -8.84 -10.92 2.91
N ALA A 209 -8.96 -9.68 2.44
CA ALA A 209 -9.00 -9.52 1.00
C ALA A 209 -7.75 -10.27 0.54
N ALA A 210 -7.93 -11.54 0.16
CA ALA A 210 -6.84 -12.38 -0.25
C ALA A 210 -6.06 -11.58 -1.29
N PRO A 211 -4.72 -11.67 -1.33
CA PRO A 211 -4.08 -11.37 -2.60
C PRO A 211 -4.82 -12.26 -3.59
N ALA A 212 -5.48 -11.65 -4.59
CA ALA A 212 -6.27 -12.38 -5.55
C ALA A 212 -5.35 -13.37 -6.29
N GLN A 213 -5.20 -14.58 -5.74
CA GLN A 213 -4.68 -15.72 -6.45
C GLN A 213 -5.85 -16.25 -7.27
N THR A 214 -5.87 -15.77 -8.51
CA THR A 214 -6.31 -16.53 -9.69
C THR A 214 -7.69 -17.18 -9.66
N ALA A 215 -8.70 -16.51 -9.11
CA ALA A 215 -9.97 -16.49 -9.82
C ALA A 215 -9.86 -15.35 -10.83
N GLY A 216 -10.04 -15.64 -12.12
CA GLY A 216 -10.13 -14.59 -13.14
C GLY A 216 -11.23 -13.58 -12.79
N PRO A 217 -11.30 -12.43 -13.47
CA PRO A 217 -12.35 -11.45 -13.21
C PRO A 217 -13.73 -12.14 -13.27
N ASP A 218 -14.59 -11.87 -12.29
CA ASP A 218 -15.97 -12.33 -12.36
C ASP A 218 -16.68 -11.49 -13.43
N LEU A 219 -16.91 -12.13 -14.58
CA LEU A 219 -17.59 -11.54 -15.74
C LEU A 219 -19.02 -12.09 -15.90
N SER A 220 -19.60 -12.68 -14.86
CA SER A 220 -20.94 -13.29 -14.92
C SER A 220 -22.04 -12.31 -15.34
N HIS A 221 -21.85 -11.02 -15.07
CA HIS A 221 -22.76 -9.94 -15.46
C HIS A 221 -22.42 -9.28 -16.81
N ALA A 222 -21.39 -9.74 -17.51
CA ALA A 222 -21.02 -9.22 -18.83
C ALA A 222 -22.07 -9.61 -19.88
N LYS A 223 -22.42 -8.67 -20.76
CA LYS A 223 -23.45 -8.88 -21.79
C LYS A 223 -22.89 -8.63 -23.16
N LYS A 224 -23.21 -9.50 -24.12
CA LYS A 224 -22.97 -9.21 -25.54
C LYS A 224 -23.88 -8.08 -25.98
N ALA A 225 -23.30 -7.02 -26.54
CA ALA A 225 -24.03 -5.85 -27.02
C ALA A 225 -23.25 -5.14 -28.12
N ALA A 226 -23.93 -4.34 -28.93
CA ALA A 226 -23.25 -3.42 -29.84
C ALA A 226 -22.61 -2.27 -29.03
N MET A 227 -21.39 -1.87 -29.40
CA MET A 227 -20.71 -0.77 -28.71
C MET A 227 -21.52 0.53 -28.83
N PRO A 228 -21.82 1.19 -27.70
CA PRO A 228 -22.59 2.42 -27.75
C PRO A 228 -21.82 3.53 -28.47
N VAL A 229 -22.54 4.32 -29.27
CA VAL A 229 -21.93 5.43 -30.02
C VAL A 229 -21.35 6.48 -29.08
N LYS A 230 -22.05 6.74 -27.98
CA LYS A 230 -21.70 7.69 -26.91
C LYS A 230 -21.72 6.97 -25.57
N LEU A 231 -20.78 7.33 -24.69
CA LEU A 231 -20.76 6.92 -23.30
C LEU A 231 -20.63 8.17 -22.43
N GLU A 232 -21.48 8.31 -21.40
CA GLU A 232 -21.35 9.36 -20.40
C GLU A 232 -20.56 8.83 -19.20
N PRO A 233 -19.62 9.63 -18.64
CA PRO A 233 -18.78 9.17 -17.54
C PRO A 233 -19.58 9.05 -16.23
N GLN A 234 -19.24 8.04 -15.42
CA GLN A 234 -19.74 7.97 -14.04
C GLN A 234 -19.18 9.11 -13.19
N LEU A 235 -20.04 9.76 -12.39
CA LEU A 235 -19.66 10.89 -11.55
C LEU A 235 -19.64 10.52 -10.07
N ALA A 236 -18.57 10.92 -9.38
CA ALA A 236 -18.40 10.67 -7.96
C ALA A 236 -19.06 11.74 -7.07
N THR A 237 -19.62 11.31 -5.94
CA THR A 237 -20.24 12.16 -4.91
C THR A 237 -19.20 12.66 -3.91
N LEU A 238 -19.23 13.96 -3.57
CA LEU A 238 -18.34 14.52 -2.55
C LEU A 238 -18.80 14.04 -1.17
N THR A 239 -17.87 13.52 -0.38
CA THR A 239 -18.13 13.15 1.02
C THR A 239 -17.15 13.86 1.94
N ALA A 240 -17.52 14.00 3.22
CA ALA A 240 -16.67 14.58 4.25
C ALA A 240 -15.78 13.54 4.94
N ALA A 241 -16.20 12.26 4.94
CA ALA A 241 -15.48 11.16 5.55
C ALA A 241 -15.61 9.88 4.70
N ALA A 242 -14.64 8.98 4.85
CA ALA A 242 -14.72 7.66 4.25
C ALA A 242 -15.86 6.85 4.91
N PRO A 243 -16.62 6.04 4.14
CA PRO A 243 -17.59 5.12 4.71
C PRO A 243 -16.96 4.17 5.73
N ILE A 244 -17.68 3.87 6.81
CA ILE A 244 -17.27 2.87 7.80
C ILE A 244 -17.72 1.50 7.28
N GLY A 245 -16.76 0.60 7.05
CA GLY A 245 -17.02 -0.75 6.57
C GLY A 245 -17.41 -0.85 5.10
N GLY A 246 -17.52 -2.11 4.64
CA GLY A 246 -17.78 -2.48 3.25
C GLY A 246 -16.52 -2.56 2.39
N ASP A 247 -16.65 -3.24 1.25
CA ASP A 247 -15.56 -3.40 0.29
C ASP A 247 -15.45 -2.19 -0.65
N TRP A 248 -14.42 -1.37 -0.46
CA TRP A 248 -14.17 -0.14 -1.20
C TRP A 248 -12.72 -0.11 -1.70
N LEU A 249 -12.56 0.12 -3.00
CA LEU A 249 -11.28 0.33 -3.65
C LEU A 249 -10.88 1.80 -3.50
N ILE A 250 -9.60 2.05 -3.22
CA ILE A 250 -9.08 3.40 -2.98
C ILE A 250 -8.08 3.73 -4.08
N GLU A 251 -8.26 4.88 -4.72
CA GLU A 251 -7.38 5.38 -5.79
C GLU A 251 -6.99 6.84 -5.50
N ASN A 252 -5.90 7.30 -6.11
CA ASN A 252 -5.56 8.72 -6.10
C ASN A 252 -6.65 9.53 -6.78
N LYS A 253 -7.01 10.68 -6.19
CA LYS A 253 -7.78 11.68 -6.92
C LYS A 253 -6.80 12.52 -7.73
N PHE A 254 -6.73 12.21 -9.02
CA PHE A 254 -5.99 13.00 -9.99
C PHE A 254 -6.63 14.37 -10.21
N ASP A 255 -5.78 15.39 -10.33
CA ASP A 255 -6.18 16.77 -10.65
C ASP A 255 -5.89 17.02 -12.14
N GLY A 256 -6.91 16.82 -12.97
CA GLY A 256 -6.76 16.75 -14.41
C GLY A 256 -8.05 16.97 -15.19
N TYR A 257 -8.05 16.55 -16.45
CA TYR A 257 -9.26 16.48 -17.26
C TYR A 257 -9.71 15.03 -17.48
N ARG A 258 -10.96 14.75 -17.13
CA ARG A 258 -11.59 13.45 -17.42
C ARG A 258 -11.63 13.19 -18.92
N MET A 259 -11.15 12.01 -19.32
CA MET A 259 -11.03 11.60 -20.71
C MET A 259 -11.55 10.18 -20.93
N LEU A 260 -12.53 10.04 -21.81
CA LEU A 260 -12.99 8.75 -22.31
C LEU A 260 -12.21 8.39 -23.58
N VAL A 261 -11.69 7.17 -23.65
CA VAL A 261 -10.97 6.64 -24.81
C VAL A 261 -11.93 5.75 -25.58
N ARG A 262 -12.38 6.20 -26.75
CA ARG A 262 -13.25 5.44 -27.65
C ARG A 262 -12.42 4.82 -28.75
N ILE A 263 -12.49 3.51 -28.92
CA ILE A 263 -11.69 2.77 -29.90
C ILE A 263 -12.64 2.11 -30.90
N VAL A 264 -12.43 2.31 -32.21
CA VAL A 264 -13.18 1.61 -33.28
C VAL A 264 -12.24 1.12 -34.35
N GLY A 265 -12.26 -0.19 -34.61
CA GLY A 265 -11.34 -0.81 -35.56
C GLY A 265 -9.87 -0.39 -35.31
N GLY A 266 -9.46 -0.27 -34.04
CA GLY A 266 -8.14 0.19 -33.63
C GLY A 266 -7.93 1.72 -33.64
N ASN A 267 -8.90 2.50 -34.13
CA ASN A 267 -8.78 3.97 -34.15
C ASN A 267 -9.21 4.57 -32.82
N VAL A 268 -8.25 5.17 -32.11
CA VAL A 268 -8.47 5.86 -30.84
C VAL A 268 -9.06 7.26 -31.07
N ARG A 269 -10.11 7.57 -30.31
CA ARG A 269 -10.62 8.92 -30.10
C ARG A 269 -10.65 9.28 -28.62
N LEU A 270 -10.23 10.50 -28.32
CA LEU A 270 -10.15 11.04 -26.97
C LEU A 270 -11.31 12.02 -26.74
N ILE A 271 -12.30 11.58 -25.98
CA ILE A 271 -13.55 12.30 -25.75
C ILE A 271 -13.56 12.90 -24.34
N THR A 272 -13.64 14.22 -24.24
CA THR A 272 -13.75 14.91 -22.95
C THR A 272 -15.05 14.56 -22.23
N ARG A 273 -15.12 14.86 -20.93
CA ARG A 273 -16.34 14.75 -20.12
C ARG A 273 -17.62 15.29 -20.78
N ASN A 274 -17.52 16.37 -21.55
CA ASN A 274 -18.67 17.02 -22.18
C ASN A 274 -18.94 16.52 -23.62
N GLY A 275 -18.26 15.46 -24.06
CA GLY A 275 -18.46 14.86 -25.38
C GLY A 275 -17.63 15.46 -26.51
N ASN A 276 -16.76 16.44 -26.24
CA ASN A 276 -15.89 17.02 -27.27
C ASN A 276 -14.75 16.08 -27.63
N ASP A 277 -14.48 15.94 -28.92
CA ASP A 277 -13.35 15.17 -29.45
C ASP A 277 -12.05 16.01 -29.40
N TRP A 278 -11.09 15.57 -28.59
CA TRP A 278 -9.78 16.19 -28.41
C TRP A 278 -8.64 15.38 -29.05
N THR A 279 -8.96 14.40 -29.90
CA THR A 279 -7.98 13.49 -30.53
C THR A 279 -6.88 14.26 -31.28
N ALA A 280 -7.24 15.29 -32.05
CA ALA A 280 -6.27 16.10 -32.78
C ALA A 280 -5.33 16.88 -31.83
N LYS A 281 -5.85 17.40 -30.71
CA LYS A 281 -5.07 18.14 -29.71
C LYS A 281 -4.10 17.23 -28.95
N LEU A 282 -4.53 15.99 -28.71
CA LEU A 282 -3.82 14.99 -27.92
C LEU A 282 -3.26 13.86 -28.80
N ARG A 283 -2.88 14.19 -30.04
CA ARG A 283 -2.40 13.18 -31.02
C ARG A 283 -1.29 12.28 -30.48
N PRO A 284 -0.25 12.80 -29.79
CA PRO A 284 0.81 11.94 -29.23
C PRO A 284 0.29 10.89 -28.24
N LEU A 285 -0.74 11.23 -27.46
CA LEU A 285 -1.36 10.32 -26.51
C LEU A 285 -2.29 9.32 -27.21
N ALA A 286 -3.03 9.77 -28.23
CA ALA A 286 -3.90 8.90 -29.03
C ALA A 286 -3.08 7.82 -29.75
N ASP A 287 -1.94 8.19 -30.35
CA ASP A 287 -1.02 7.25 -31.02
C ASP A 287 -0.48 6.19 -30.04
N GLU A 288 -0.19 6.59 -28.81
CA GLU A 288 0.33 5.67 -27.81
C GLU A 288 -0.73 4.70 -27.29
N LEU A 289 -1.97 5.17 -27.11
CA LEU A 289 -3.11 4.33 -26.75
C LEU A 289 -3.46 3.30 -27.85
N GLN A 290 -3.12 3.55 -29.12
CA GLN A 290 -3.32 2.58 -30.19
C GLN A 290 -2.46 1.32 -29.98
N HIS A 291 -1.30 1.43 -29.33
CA HIS A 291 -0.42 0.30 -29.08
C HIS A 291 -0.97 -0.70 -28.05
N ILE A 292 -2.05 -0.38 -27.31
CA ILE A 292 -2.73 -1.35 -26.43
C ILE A 292 -3.33 -2.51 -27.25
N GLY A 293 -3.61 -2.30 -28.54
CA GLY A 293 -4.09 -3.36 -29.43
C GLY A 293 -5.58 -3.71 -29.28
N ILE A 294 -6.37 -2.83 -28.67
CA ILE A 294 -7.84 -2.98 -28.61
C ILE A 294 -8.45 -2.66 -29.98
N THR A 295 -9.31 -3.53 -30.50
CA THR A 295 -10.04 -3.26 -31.75
C THR A 295 -11.23 -2.33 -31.51
N ASP A 296 -12.11 -2.67 -30.58
CA ASP A 296 -13.27 -1.86 -30.23
C ASP A 296 -13.40 -1.77 -28.70
N GLY A 297 -13.76 -0.60 -28.16
CA GLY A 297 -13.93 -0.46 -26.72
C GLY A 297 -14.10 0.98 -26.23
N TRP A 298 -14.45 1.08 -24.95
CA TRP A 298 -14.46 2.31 -24.17
C TRP A 298 -13.59 2.13 -22.92
N LEU A 299 -12.61 3.02 -22.75
CA LEU A 299 -11.84 3.15 -21.51
C LEU A 299 -12.15 4.49 -20.85
N ASP A 300 -11.98 4.54 -19.54
CA ASP A 300 -12.22 5.74 -18.76
C ASP A 300 -10.97 6.09 -17.93
N GLY A 301 -10.50 7.33 -18.08
CA GLY A 301 -9.25 7.80 -17.50
C GLY A 301 -9.23 9.29 -17.18
N GLU A 302 -8.16 9.74 -16.54
CA GLU A 302 -7.89 11.15 -16.27
C GLU A 302 -6.57 11.54 -16.92
N ILE A 303 -6.56 12.61 -17.73
CA ILE A 303 -5.31 13.16 -18.26
C ILE A 303 -4.68 14.15 -17.29
N CYS A 304 -3.37 14.05 -17.11
CA CYS A 304 -2.56 14.85 -16.18
C CYS A 304 -1.22 15.21 -16.82
N VAL A 305 -0.58 16.26 -16.31
CA VAL A 305 0.86 16.49 -16.48
C VAL A 305 1.50 16.31 -15.12
N LEU A 306 2.55 15.49 -15.03
CA LEU A 306 3.27 15.28 -13.77
C LEU A 306 4.37 16.33 -13.61
N ASN A 307 4.59 16.78 -12.37
CA ASN A 307 5.75 17.59 -12.04
C ASN A 307 7.01 16.72 -11.83
N GLU A 308 8.13 17.34 -11.48
CA GLU A 308 9.42 16.68 -11.25
C GLU A 308 9.41 15.65 -10.11
N HIS A 309 8.40 15.72 -9.24
CA HIS A 309 8.18 14.78 -8.14
C HIS A 309 7.14 13.70 -8.47
N GLY A 310 6.66 13.64 -9.73
CA GLY A 310 5.67 12.65 -10.18
C GLY A 310 4.23 12.96 -9.73
N VAL A 311 3.96 14.18 -9.25
CA VAL A 311 2.63 14.61 -8.77
C VAL A 311 1.89 15.35 -9.90
N PRO A 312 0.59 15.07 -10.14
CA PRO A 312 -0.23 15.83 -11.09
C PRO A 312 -0.24 17.33 -10.81
N ASP A 313 -0.02 18.13 -11.85
CA ASP A 313 -0.02 19.59 -11.81
C ASP A 313 -1.03 20.13 -12.83
N PHE A 314 -2.16 20.61 -12.32
CA PHE A 314 -3.26 21.10 -13.14
C PHE A 314 -2.88 22.34 -13.96
N ASN A 315 -2.07 23.25 -13.40
CA ASN A 315 -1.63 24.45 -14.10
C ASN A 315 -0.71 24.09 -15.28
N ARG A 316 0.19 23.12 -15.09
CA ARG A 316 1.00 22.59 -16.19
C ARG A 316 0.15 21.93 -17.26
N LEU A 317 -0.89 21.17 -16.90
CA LEU A 317 -1.83 20.57 -17.85
C LEU A 317 -2.57 21.62 -18.68
N GLN A 318 -3.13 22.64 -18.04
CA GLN A 318 -3.83 23.73 -18.73
C GLN A 318 -2.88 24.44 -19.70
N ASN A 319 -1.68 24.81 -19.25
CA ASN A 319 -0.65 25.42 -20.10
C ASN A 319 -0.22 24.51 -21.26
N ALA A 320 -0.12 23.20 -21.05
CA ALA A 320 0.23 22.24 -22.10
C ALA A 320 -0.84 22.20 -23.20
N ILE A 321 -2.12 22.23 -22.82
CA ILE A 321 -3.25 22.22 -23.76
C ILE A 321 -3.34 23.56 -24.51
N ASP A 322 -3.28 24.68 -23.81
CA ASP A 322 -3.45 26.02 -24.39
C ASP A 322 -2.32 26.38 -25.36
N ASN A 323 -1.11 25.88 -25.13
CA ASN A 323 0.05 26.11 -25.98
C ASN A 323 0.35 24.96 -26.95
N ALA A 324 -0.55 23.98 -27.10
CA ALA A 324 -0.37 22.80 -27.96
C ALA A 324 0.94 21.99 -27.69
N ARG A 325 1.43 22.00 -26.44
CA ARG A 325 2.61 21.24 -25.98
C ARG A 325 2.16 19.99 -25.23
N THR A 326 1.51 19.07 -25.94
CA THR A 326 0.81 17.91 -25.34
C THR A 326 1.65 16.65 -25.20
N LYS A 327 2.97 16.74 -25.41
CA LYS A 327 3.89 15.60 -25.32
C LYS A 327 4.13 15.09 -23.89
N ASP A 328 3.84 15.87 -22.87
CA ASP A 328 4.07 15.44 -21.47
C ASP A 328 2.77 15.06 -20.77
N ILE A 329 1.67 15.00 -21.52
CA ILE A 329 0.35 14.62 -20.99
C ILE A 329 0.29 13.09 -20.91
N ALA A 330 0.07 12.60 -19.69
CA ALA A 330 -0.21 11.20 -19.41
C ALA A 330 -1.70 11.00 -19.13
N ILE A 331 -2.21 9.80 -19.38
CA ILE A 331 -3.53 9.33 -18.97
C ILE A 331 -3.39 8.25 -17.91
N PHE A 332 -4.16 8.38 -16.83
CA PHE A 332 -4.36 7.36 -15.83
C PHE A 332 -5.72 6.71 -16.06
N LEU A 333 -5.72 5.52 -16.64
CA LEU A 333 -6.91 4.71 -16.90
C LEU A 333 -7.34 3.99 -15.62
N PHE A 334 -8.62 4.06 -15.27
CA PHE A 334 -9.15 3.44 -14.04
C PHE A 334 -10.42 2.60 -14.26
N ASP A 335 -10.98 2.56 -15.47
CA ASP A 335 -12.13 1.68 -15.78
C ASP A 335 -12.18 1.28 -17.26
N VAL A 336 -12.88 0.18 -17.56
CA VAL A 336 -13.18 -0.33 -18.91
C VAL A 336 -14.68 -0.70 -18.99
N PRO A 337 -15.55 0.28 -19.30
CA PRO A 337 -16.99 0.02 -19.38
C PRO A 337 -17.40 -0.90 -20.54
N PHE A 338 -16.59 -0.99 -21.60
CA PHE A 338 -16.92 -1.76 -22.80
C PHE A 338 -15.67 -2.27 -23.51
N LEU A 339 -15.68 -3.53 -23.96
CA LEU A 339 -14.54 -4.14 -24.68
C LEU A 339 -15.04 -5.11 -25.77
N GLY A 340 -14.61 -4.89 -27.01
CA GLY A 340 -14.98 -5.70 -28.18
C GLY A 340 -16.46 -5.63 -28.49
N ASP A 341 -17.18 -6.71 -28.22
CA ASP A 341 -18.63 -6.86 -28.34
C ASP A 341 -19.31 -7.05 -26.98
N THR A 342 -18.59 -6.74 -25.90
CA THR A 342 -18.99 -7.07 -24.52
C THR A 342 -19.15 -5.80 -23.70
N ASP A 343 -20.38 -5.58 -23.22
CA ASP A 343 -20.73 -4.57 -22.25
C ASP A 343 -20.35 -5.05 -20.85
N LEU A 344 -19.44 -4.31 -20.22
CA LEU A 344 -18.93 -4.60 -18.89
C LEU A 344 -19.60 -3.71 -17.84
N ARG A 345 -20.52 -2.81 -18.18
CA ARG A 345 -21.07 -1.85 -17.21
C ARG A 345 -21.76 -2.51 -16.01
N ASP A 346 -22.40 -3.66 -16.20
CA ASP A 346 -23.04 -4.39 -15.10
C ASP A 346 -22.07 -5.31 -14.33
N VAL A 347 -20.83 -5.46 -14.80
CA VAL A 347 -19.78 -6.26 -14.15
C VAL A 347 -19.23 -5.52 -12.92
N PRO A 348 -18.94 -6.19 -11.79
CA PRO A 348 -18.30 -5.59 -10.62
C PRO A 348 -17.05 -4.77 -10.95
N LEU A 349 -16.89 -3.59 -10.34
CA LEU A 349 -15.75 -2.70 -10.56
C LEU A 349 -14.40 -3.41 -10.41
N ARG A 350 -14.25 -4.27 -9.39
CA ARG A 350 -13.03 -5.07 -9.17
C ARG A 350 -12.66 -5.89 -10.41
N SER A 351 -13.64 -6.57 -11.01
CA SER A 351 -13.48 -7.37 -12.22
C SER A 351 -13.14 -6.51 -13.43
N ARG A 352 -13.82 -5.37 -13.62
CA ARG A 352 -13.50 -4.43 -14.72
C ARG A 352 -12.08 -3.90 -14.61
N ARG A 353 -11.65 -3.51 -13.40
CA ARG A 353 -10.27 -3.08 -13.15
C ARG A 353 -9.25 -4.19 -13.41
N SER A 354 -9.56 -5.44 -13.07
CA SER A 354 -8.70 -6.58 -13.40
C SER A 354 -8.58 -6.78 -14.91
N VAL A 355 -9.69 -6.67 -15.67
CA VAL A 355 -9.66 -6.71 -17.14
C VAL A 355 -8.78 -5.59 -17.69
N LEU A 356 -8.98 -4.35 -17.22
CA LEU A 356 -8.17 -3.20 -17.63
C LEU A 356 -6.69 -3.41 -17.32
N LYS A 357 -6.37 -3.94 -16.14
CA LYS A 357 -4.99 -4.22 -15.74
C LYS A 357 -4.33 -5.21 -16.69
N SER A 358 -5.01 -6.32 -16.99
CA SER A 358 -4.51 -7.32 -17.95
C SER A 358 -4.37 -6.76 -19.37
N LEU A 359 -5.23 -5.83 -19.82
CA LEU A 359 -5.06 -5.15 -21.11
C LEU A 359 -3.80 -4.28 -21.16
N LEU A 360 -3.42 -3.69 -20.02
CA LEU A 360 -2.25 -2.81 -19.93
C LEU A 360 -0.95 -3.55 -19.58
N GLU A 361 -1.02 -4.82 -19.21
CA GLU A 361 0.17 -5.66 -19.01
C GLU A 361 1.01 -5.70 -20.30
N GLY A 362 2.28 -5.28 -20.21
CA GLY A 362 3.18 -5.18 -21.35
C GLY A 362 2.99 -3.94 -22.25
N HIS A 363 1.94 -3.14 -22.05
CA HIS A 363 1.62 -1.95 -22.86
C HIS A 363 1.63 -0.64 -22.06
N ALA A 364 1.71 -0.71 -20.72
CA ALA A 364 1.84 0.46 -19.87
C ALA A 364 3.12 1.24 -20.18
N SER A 365 3.03 2.57 -20.12
CA SER A 365 4.12 3.50 -20.41
C SER A 365 4.08 4.70 -19.47
N GLU A 366 5.05 5.62 -19.64
CA GLU A 366 5.05 6.89 -18.89
C GLU A 366 3.82 7.75 -19.17
N ARG A 367 3.17 7.57 -20.33
CA ARG A 367 1.96 8.33 -20.73
C ARG A 367 0.67 7.52 -20.64
N VAL A 368 0.70 6.19 -20.71
CA VAL A 368 -0.48 5.34 -20.56
C VAL A 368 -0.31 4.50 -19.31
N ARG A 369 -1.01 4.90 -18.24
CA ARG A 369 -0.84 4.33 -16.91
C ARG A 369 -2.15 3.72 -16.40
N PHE A 370 -2.03 2.65 -15.64
CA PHE A 370 -3.13 2.14 -14.83
C PHE A 370 -3.20 2.92 -13.51
N SER A 371 -4.41 3.29 -13.09
CA SER A 371 -4.67 3.85 -11.75
C SER A 371 -4.68 2.72 -10.73
N GLU A 372 -3.56 2.54 -10.02
CA GLU A 372 -3.42 1.50 -9.02
C GLU A 372 -4.35 1.71 -7.82
N GLU A 373 -4.79 0.58 -7.26
CA GLU A 373 -5.47 0.57 -5.96
C GLU A 373 -4.43 0.75 -4.86
N LEU A 374 -4.75 1.60 -3.89
CA LEU A 374 -3.87 1.92 -2.78
C LEU A 374 -4.21 0.99 -1.61
N PRO A 375 -3.24 0.23 -1.07
CA PRO A 375 -3.52 -0.89 -0.18
C PRO A 375 -3.87 -0.47 1.25
N THR A 376 -4.15 0.80 1.55
CA THR A 376 -4.42 1.27 2.93
C THR A 376 -5.73 2.01 3.05
N SER A 377 -6.17 2.33 4.27
CA SER A 377 -7.43 3.00 4.56
C SER A 377 -7.53 4.36 3.86
N ALA A 378 -8.76 4.74 3.47
CA ALA A 378 -8.99 5.99 2.75
C ALA A 378 -8.56 7.23 3.54
N ASN A 379 -8.61 7.17 4.88
CA ASN A 379 -8.15 8.25 5.75
C ASN A 379 -6.62 8.38 5.75
N GLU A 380 -5.89 7.27 5.79
CA GLU A 380 -4.42 7.28 5.69
C GLU A 380 -3.96 7.75 4.32
N VAL A 381 -4.60 7.24 3.25
CA VAL A 381 -4.30 7.72 1.90
C VAL A 381 -4.62 9.20 1.77
N LEU A 382 -5.76 9.67 2.31
CA LEU A 382 -6.10 11.08 2.28
C LEU A 382 -5.03 11.92 2.99
N ALA A 383 -4.61 11.53 4.19
CA ALA A 383 -3.56 12.25 4.92
C ALA A 383 -2.24 12.32 4.12
N ALA A 384 -1.81 11.20 3.52
CA ALA A 384 -0.62 11.15 2.69
C ALA A 384 -0.78 11.97 1.40
N ALA A 385 -1.93 11.87 0.74
CA ALA A 385 -2.26 12.63 -0.47
C ALA A 385 -2.17 14.14 -0.20
N CYS A 386 -2.68 14.60 0.95
CA CYS A 386 -2.63 16.00 1.32
C CYS A 386 -1.21 16.49 1.65
N GLN A 387 -0.36 15.63 2.22
CA GLN A 387 1.05 15.94 2.45
C GLN A 387 1.84 16.04 1.13
N LEU A 388 1.47 15.21 0.14
CA LEU A 388 2.09 15.18 -1.19
C LEU A 388 1.51 16.22 -2.16
N GLY A 389 0.55 17.03 -1.72
CA GLY A 389 -0.08 18.06 -2.56
C GLY A 389 -1.06 17.53 -3.61
N LEU A 390 -1.52 16.28 -3.47
CA LEU A 390 -2.58 15.71 -4.31
C LEU A 390 -3.95 16.29 -3.93
N GLU A 391 -4.91 16.25 -4.85
CA GLU A 391 -6.26 16.80 -4.62
C GLU A 391 -7.05 16.02 -3.55
N GLY A 392 -6.74 14.73 -3.38
CA GLY A 392 -7.37 13.86 -2.40
C GLY A 392 -7.43 12.41 -2.86
N VAL A 393 -8.51 11.72 -2.52
CA VAL A 393 -8.69 10.28 -2.84
C VAL A 393 -10.07 10.00 -3.44
N MET A 394 -10.10 9.01 -4.34
CA MET A 394 -11.31 8.41 -4.86
C MET A 394 -11.57 7.11 -4.11
N ILE A 395 -12.80 6.93 -3.63
CA ILE A 395 -13.23 5.71 -2.95
C ILE A 395 -14.35 5.11 -3.80
N LYS A 396 -14.18 3.89 -4.29
CA LYS A 396 -15.12 3.27 -5.23
C LYS A 396 -15.57 1.91 -4.72
N LYS A 397 -16.86 1.68 -4.67
CA LYS A 397 -17.45 0.44 -4.16
C LYS A 397 -17.05 -0.73 -5.07
N ALA A 398 -16.39 -1.75 -4.52
CA ALA A 398 -15.69 -2.77 -5.29
C ALA A 398 -16.61 -3.65 -6.15
N ASP A 399 -17.83 -3.91 -5.67
CA ASP A 399 -18.87 -4.69 -6.32
C ASP A 399 -19.82 -3.86 -7.21
N SER A 400 -19.58 -2.54 -7.34
CA SER A 400 -20.52 -1.66 -8.02
C SER A 400 -20.48 -1.74 -9.56
N PRO A 401 -21.63 -1.61 -10.23
CA PRO A 401 -21.69 -1.43 -11.67
C PRO A 401 -21.19 -0.04 -12.07
N TYR A 402 -20.85 0.11 -13.35
CA TYR A 402 -20.59 1.39 -13.99
C TYR A 402 -21.90 2.05 -14.39
N VAL A 403 -22.22 3.20 -13.79
CA VAL A 403 -23.44 3.96 -14.09
C VAL A 403 -23.10 5.32 -14.67
N SER A 404 -23.63 5.61 -15.85
CA SER A 404 -23.46 6.87 -16.60
C SER A 404 -24.19 8.07 -15.98
N ARG A 405 -24.05 8.28 -14.68
CA ARG A 405 -24.65 9.36 -13.88
C ARG A 405 -23.85 9.57 -12.59
N ARG A 406 -24.28 10.53 -11.77
CA ARG A 406 -23.81 10.62 -10.38
C ARG A 406 -24.37 9.48 -9.55
N ALA A 407 -23.50 8.86 -8.76
CA ALA A 407 -23.85 7.81 -7.80
C ALA A 407 -23.01 7.95 -6.52
N ASP A 408 -23.45 7.27 -5.47
CA ASP A 408 -22.77 7.11 -4.18
C ASP A 408 -21.80 5.92 -4.17
N THR A 409 -21.79 5.11 -5.23
CA THR A 409 -20.82 4.02 -5.41
C THR A 409 -19.41 4.53 -5.73
N TRP A 410 -19.28 5.76 -6.21
CA TRP A 410 -18.01 6.46 -6.33
C TRP A 410 -18.05 7.71 -5.47
N LEU A 411 -17.13 7.82 -4.52
CA LEU A 411 -16.99 8.92 -3.61
C LEU A 411 -15.66 9.62 -3.84
N LYS A 412 -15.63 10.92 -3.59
CA LYS A 412 -14.39 11.71 -3.58
C LYS A 412 -14.23 12.37 -2.22
N LEU A 413 -13.08 12.15 -1.61
CA LEU A 413 -12.59 12.93 -0.48
C LEU A 413 -11.55 13.89 -1.04
N LYS A 414 -11.69 15.17 -0.70
CA LYS A 414 -10.70 16.17 -1.09
C LYS A 414 -9.83 16.53 0.09
N CYS A 415 -8.57 16.84 -0.19
CA CYS A 415 -7.69 17.52 0.73
C CYS A 415 -8.24 18.90 1.03
N GLN A 416 -8.98 19.00 2.13
CA GLN A 416 -9.45 20.28 2.63
C GLN A 416 -8.31 20.92 3.41
N ARG A 417 -7.59 21.85 2.79
CA ARG A 417 -6.85 22.84 3.56
C ARG A 417 -7.87 23.81 4.15
N ARG A 418 -8.04 23.74 5.46
CA ARG A 418 -8.81 24.73 6.22
C ARG A 418 -7.83 25.76 6.77
N GLN A 419 -8.19 27.02 6.61
CA GLN A 419 -7.45 28.13 7.18
C GLN A 419 -8.48 29.12 7.71
N GLU A 420 -8.16 29.74 8.84
CA GLU A 420 -8.92 30.86 9.36
C GLU A 420 -8.51 32.13 8.63
N PHE A 421 -9.49 32.83 8.09
CA PHE A 421 -9.30 34.10 7.43
C PHE A 421 -10.10 35.17 8.16
N VAL A 422 -9.56 36.37 8.18
CA VAL A 422 -10.30 37.57 8.56
C VAL A 422 -11.17 37.96 7.36
N VAL A 423 -12.45 38.18 7.60
CA VAL A 423 -13.32 38.81 6.60
C VAL A 423 -12.95 40.29 6.54
N ILE A 424 -12.44 40.74 5.40
CA ILE A 424 -11.97 42.12 5.22
C ILE A 424 -12.93 42.97 4.37
N GLY A 425 -14.02 42.37 3.92
CA GLY A 425 -15.07 43.02 3.14
C GLY A 425 -15.96 41.99 2.46
N PHE A 426 -16.92 42.46 1.66
CA PHE A 426 -17.77 41.61 0.85
C PHE A 426 -18.20 42.33 -0.44
N THR A 427 -18.75 41.56 -1.39
CA THR A 427 -19.39 42.08 -2.60
C THR A 427 -20.87 41.75 -2.59
N ASP A 428 -21.72 42.63 -3.14
CA ASP A 428 -23.13 42.33 -3.36
C ASP A 428 -23.32 41.16 -4.32
N ARG A 429 -24.36 40.35 -4.10
CA ARG A 429 -24.78 39.32 -5.05
C ARG A 429 -25.35 39.95 -6.31
N VAL A 430 -24.91 39.45 -7.47
CA VAL A 430 -25.43 39.91 -8.76
C VAL A 430 -26.94 39.65 -8.81
N ASN A 431 -27.72 40.71 -8.99
CA ASN A 431 -29.20 40.72 -9.01
C ASN A 431 -29.93 40.51 -7.67
N ALA A 432 -29.26 40.63 -6.53
CA ALA A 432 -29.91 40.63 -5.21
C ALA A 432 -29.22 41.66 -4.28
N LYS A 433 -29.82 42.85 -4.14
CA LYS A 433 -29.35 43.88 -3.20
C LYS A 433 -29.68 43.46 -1.76
N GLY A 434 -28.73 43.63 -0.83
CA GLY A 434 -28.90 43.19 0.56
C GLY A 434 -28.55 41.73 0.80
N ASP A 435 -27.78 41.10 -0.10
CA ASP A 435 -27.32 39.71 0.02
C ASP A 435 -25.84 39.63 -0.34
N VAL A 436 -25.03 39.02 0.52
CA VAL A 436 -23.60 38.84 0.31
C VAL A 436 -23.34 37.85 -0.84
N GLY A 437 -22.76 38.36 -1.93
CA GLY A 437 -22.31 37.60 -3.10
C GLY A 437 -21.00 36.88 -2.89
N ALA A 438 -20.03 37.54 -2.25
CA ALA A 438 -18.75 36.93 -1.88
C ALA A 438 -18.12 37.65 -0.68
N LEU A 439 -17.43 36.92 0.19
CA LEU A 439 -16.59 37.47 1.25
C LEU A 439 -15.17 37.66 0.73
N LEU A 440 -14.58 38.83 0.98
CA LEU A 440 -13.18 39.12 0.75
C LEU A 440 -12.39 38.67 1.98
N LEU A 441 -11.36 37.87 1.77
CA LEU A 441 -10.62 37.20 2.83
C LEU A 441 -9.21 37.79 2.96
N GLY A 442 -8.71 37.85 4.20
CA GLY A 442 -7.32 38.19 4.49
C GLY A 442 -6.73 37.35 5.61
N TYR A 443 -5.40 37.36 5.75
CA TYR A 443 -4.69 36.72 6.86
C TYR A 443 -3.57 37.62 7.36
N TYR A 444 -3.14 37.44 8.60
CA TYR A 444 -2.00 38.16 9.15
C TYR A 444 -0.69 37.44 8.82
N ASP A 445 0.24 38.17 8.22
CA ASP A 445 1.62 37.75 8.01
C ASP A 445 2.56 38.79 8.63
N ALA A 446 3.37 38.39 9.61
CA ALA A 446 4.23 39.28 10.40
C ALA A 446 3.50 40.55 10.91
N GLY A 447 2.25 40.38 11.37
CA GLY A 447 1.40 41.47 11.87
C GLY A 447 0.76 42.37 10.79
N LYS A 448 0.96 42.08 9.50
CA LYS A 448 0.34 42.81 8.39
C LYS A 448 -0.80 41.99 7.78
N LEU A 449 -1.96 42.62 7.62
CA LEU A 449 -3.11 42.02 6.96
C LEU A 449 -2.85 41.93 5.44
N ARG A 450 -2.86 40.71 4.90
CA ARG A 450 -2.66 40.40 3.49
C ARG A 450 -3.95 39.88 2.89
N TYR A 451 -4.30 40.35 1.70
CA TYR A 451 -5.45 39.84 0.95
C TYR A 451 -5.20 38.40 0.47
N ALA A 452 -6.22 37.55 0.59
CA ALA A 452 -6.16 36.11 0.34
C ALA A 452 -7.10 35.64 -0.79
N GLY A 453 -7.83 36.56 -1.41
CA GLY A 453 -8.87 36.24 -2.40
C GLY A 453 -10.28 36.37 -1.83
N SER A 454 -11.26 35.83 -2.55
CA SER A 454 -12.67 35.87 -2.16
C SER A 454 -13.35 34.51 -2.24
N VAL A 455 -14.42 34.32 -1.47
CA VAL A 455 -15.26 33.12 -1.49
C VAL A 455 -16.72 33.51 -1.67
N GLY A 456 -17.38 32.97 -2.68
CA GLY A 456 -18.78 33.27 -3.03
C GLY A 456 -19.72 32.07 -3.01
N THR A 457 -19.31 30.99 -2.34
CA THR A 457 -20.05 29.73 -2.27
C THR A 457 -20.02 29.19 -0.84
N GLY A 458 -21.12 28.58 -0.37
CA GLY A 458 -21.19 27.98 0.97
C GLY A 458 -22.41 28.40 1.79
N TRP A 459 -23.19 29.36 1.31
CA TRP A 459 -24.43 29.84 1.94
C TRP A 459 -25.56 30.02 0.92
N GLY A 460 -26.80 29.87 1.38
CA GLY A 460 -28.01 30.19 0.61
C GLY A 460 -28.40 31.67 0.69
N ALA A 461 -29.54 32.07 0.12
CA ALA A 461 -30.02 33.45 0.16
C ALA A 461 -30.35 33.95 1.57
N ALA A 462 -30.94 33.09 2.43
CA ALA A 462 -31.25 33.46 3.82
C ALA A 462 -29.99 33.82 4.63
N GLN A 463 -29.00 32.91 4.64
CA GLN A 463 -27.70 33.16 5.29
C GLN A 463 -26.91 34.31 4.64
N GLY A 464 -27.06 34.51 3.33
CA GLY A 464 -26.40 35.61 2.64
C GLY A 464 -26.96 36.99 3.02
N GLY A 465 -28.26 37.06 3.37
CA GLY A 465 -28.87 38.24 4.01
C GLY A 465 -28.39 38.43 5.45
N GLU A 466 -28.33 37.35 6.25
CA GLU A 466 -27.80 37.41 7.62
C GLU A 466 -26.32 37.84 7.70
N LEU A 467 -25.52 37.53 6.67
CA LEU A 467 -24.12 37.98 6.56
C LEU A 467 -23.99 39.44 6.11
N TYR A 468 -25.06 40.01 5.56
CA TYR A 468 -25.10 41.39 5.06
C TYR A 468 -25.37 42.40 6.18
N ASP A 469 -26.22 42.01 7.13
CA ASP A 469 -26.57 42.76 8.35
C ASP A 469 -25.45 42.67 9.41
#